data_AF-A0A2A5FW33-F1
#
_entry.id   AF-A0A2A5FW33-F1
#
_cell.length_a   1.000
_cell.length_b   1.000
_cell.length_c   1.000
_cell.angle_alpha   90.00
_cell.angle_beta   90.00
_cell.angle_gamma   90.00
#
_symmetry.space_group_name_H-M   'P 1'
#
loop_
_entity.id
_entity.type
_entity.pdbx_description
1 polymer ?
#
loop_
_entity_poly.entity_id
_entity_poly.type
_entity_poly.pdbx_seq_one_letter_code
_entity_poly.pdbx_strand_id
1 'polypeptide(L)'
;MSIFWALICCVFVYILIWRTRLGYEMRTFGYSQTAAIYAGISPTKIIVVTMLISGALAGMMALNEVMGAAQRLQDNFTAGYGFVGIAVALMGRSHPIGIVLASVLFGILYQGGAELAFAMPAITRDMIVVIQGLVILSAGALEHMFRPTLIKIFAGRDPEPAPAE
;
A
#
# COMPACT_ATOMS: atom_id res chain seq x y z
N MET A 1 -15.86 15.00 -0.99
CA MET A 1 -15.65 14.84 0.47
C MET A 1 -14.78 13.65 0.83
N SER A 2 -14.86 12.55 0.07
CA SER A 2 -14.02 11.35 0.22
C SER A 2 -12.51 11.63 0.24
N ILE A 3 -12.01 12.56 -0.58
CA ILE A 3 -10.58 12.92 -0.62
C ILE A 3 -10.05 13.46 0.72
N PHE A 4 -10.85 14.28 1.43
CA PHE A 4 -10.46 14.84 2.73
C PHE A 4 -10.41 13.75 3.79
N TRP A 5 -11.37 12.82 3.77
CA TRP A 5 -11.40 11.67 4.67
C TRP A 5 -10.24 10.70 4.42
N ALA A 6 -9.89 10.47 3.15
CA ALA A 6 -8.72 9.68 2.77
C ALA A 6 -7.42 10.32 3.26
N LEU A 7 -7.27 11.64 3.12
CA LEU A 7 -6.09 12.38 3.60
C LEU A 7 -5.98 12.34 5.12
N ILE A 8 -7.09 12.53 5.84
CA ILE A 8 -7.14 12.42 7.30
C ILE A 8 -6.76 11.01 7.75
N CYS A 9 -7.31 9.97 7.11
CA CYS A 9 -6.97 8.58 7.43
C CYS A 9 -5.48 8.29 7.16
N CYS A 10 -4.93 8.83 6.07
CA CYS A 10 -3.50 8.67 5.75
C CYS A 10 -2.61 9.32 6.82
N VAL A 11 -2.94 10.55 7.24
CA VAL A 11 -2.22 11.25 8.32
C VAL A 11 -2.37 10.52 9.65
N PHE A 12 -3.56 10.00 9.95
CA PHE A 12 -3.81 9.22 11.16
C PHE A 12 -2.97 7.95 11.19
N VAL A 13 -2.94 7.18 10.10
CA VAL A 13 -2.11 5.97 9.96
C VAL A 13 -0.62 6.32 10.04
N TYR A 14 -0.19 7.44 9.43
CA TYR A 14 1.18 7.91 9.55
C TYR A 14 1.57 8.19 11.01
N ILE A 15 0.74 8.95 11.74
CA ILE A 15 0.97 9.25 13.16
C ILE A 15 0.94 7.96 13.98
N LEU A 16 0.01 7.05 13.70
CA LEU A 16 -0.08 5.78 14.40
C LEU A 16 1.19 4.94 14.19
N ILE A 17 1.67 4.81 12.96
CA ILE A 17 2.86 4.00 12.65
C ILE A 17 4.14 4.67 13.15
N TRP A 18 4.34 5.97 12.93
CA TRP A 18 5.61 6.65 13.24
C TRP A 18 5.71 7.24 14.64
N ARG A 19 4.59 7.63 15.25
CA ARG A 19 4.57 8.39 16.51
C ARG A 19 4.06 7.60 17.72
N THR A 20 3.55 6.38 17.55
CA THR A 20 3.04 5.56 18.68
C THR A 20 3.88 4.32 18.97
N ARG A 21 3.81 3.86 20.22
CA ARG A 21 4.45 2.60 20.68
C ARG A 21 3.92 1.38 19.92
N LEU A 22 2.63 1.35 19.63
CA LEU A 22 2.00 0.29 18.82
C LEU A 22 2.61 0.25 17.41
N GLY A 23 2.90 1.40 16.81
CA GLY A 23 3.59 1.51 15.52
C GLY A 23 5.00 0.93 15.52
N TYR A 24 5.73 1.07 16.64
CA TYR A 24 7.05 0.47 16.82
C TYR A 24 6.97 -1.05 17.00
N GLU A 25 6.01 -1.52 17.82
CA GLU A 25 5.77 -2.94 18.03
C GLU A 25 5.38 -3.67 16.73
N MET A 26 4.49 -3.07 15.93
CA MET A 26 4.09 -3.61 14.61
C MET A 26 5.27 -3.70 13.63
N ARG A 27 6.12 -2.67 13.57
CA ARG A 27 7.30 -2.67 12.69
C ARG A 27 8.32 -3.71 13.13
N THR A 28 8.61 -3.79 14.44
CA THR A 28 9.56 -4.75 15.01
C THR A 28 9.11 -6.19 14.77
N PHE A 29 7.81 -6.46 14.95
CA PHE A 29 7.21 -7.77 14.66
C PHE A 29 7.30 -8.14 13.17
N GLY A 30 7.15 -7.16 12.27
CA GLY A 30 7.30 -7.36 10.82
C GLY A 30 8.73 -7.66 10.36
N TYR A 31 9.76 -7.19 11.09
CA TYR A 31 11.16 -7.48 10.77
C TYR A 31 11.62 -8.86 11.28
N SER A 32 11.28 -9.20 12.52
CA SER A 32 11.58 -10.52 13.08
C SER A 32 10.66 -10.84 14.25
N GLN A 33 9.83 -11.87 14.06
CA GLN A 33 8.93 -12.37 15.09
C GLN A 33 9.69 -12.83 16.34
N THR A 34 10.81 -13.53 16.15
CA THR A 34 11.65 -14.03 17.24
C THR A 34 12.20 -12.88 18.06
N ALA A 35 12.74 -11.84 17.42
CA ALA A 35 13.28 -10.67 18.12
C ALA A 35 12.18 -9.88 18.87
N ALA A 36 10.97 -9.78 18.32
CA ALA A 36 9.85 -9.12 18.99
C ALA A 36 9.41 -9.87 20.27
N ILE A 37 9.38 -11.20 20.24
CA ILE A 37 9.06 -12.02 21.42
C ILE A 37 10.14 -11.85 22.49
N TYR A 38 11.42 -11.85 22.10
CA TYR A 38 12.53 -11.56 23.03
C TYR A 38 12.47 -10.16 23.64
N ALA A 39 11.92 -9.17 22.91
CA ALA A 39 11.70 -7.81 23.41
C ALA A 39 10.47 -7.69 24.35
N GLY A 40 9.80 -8.79 24.69
CA GLY A 40 8.64 -8.80 25.59
C GLY A 40 7.32 -8.39 24.93
N ILE A 41 7.26 -8.35 23.59
CA ILE A 41 6.08 -7.93 22.86
C ILE A 41 5.17 -9.13 22.63
N SER A 42 3.89 -9.04 23.03
CA SER A 42 2.93 -10.14 22.86
C SER A 42 2.43 -10.23 21.41
N PRO A 43 2.69 -11.32 20.66
CA PRO A 43 2.28 -11.47 19.26
C PRO A 43 0.77 -11.38 19.06
N THR A 44 0.01 -12.05 19.93
CA THR A 44 -1.46 -12.12 19.84
C THR A 44 -2.10 -10.75 19.92
N LYS A 45 -1.62 -9.87 20.81
CA LYS A 45 -2.17 -8.52 20.97
C LYS A 45 -1.91 -7.67 19.73
N ILE A 46 -0.70 -7.74 19.17
CA ILE A 46 -0.39 -7.00 17.94
C ILE A 46 -1.30 -7.45 16.81
N ILE A 47 -1.42 -8.77 16.60
CA ILE A 47 -2.22 -9.34 15.49
C ILE A 47 -3.69 -8.91 15.60
N VAL A 48 -4.27 -8.96 16.80
CA VAL A 48 -5.66 -8.54 17.01
C VAL A 48 -5.82 -7.03 16.79
N VAL A 49 -4.91 -6.21 17.31
CA VAL A 49 -4.98 -4.75 17.14
C VAL A 49 -4.78 -4.34 15.68
N THR A 50 -3.83 -4.95 14.96
CA THR A 50 -3.61 -4.68 13.53
C THR A 50 -4.82 -5.09 12.69
N MET A 51 -5.42 -6.24 12.96
CA MET A 51 -6.64 -6.69 12.28
C MET A 51 -7.82 -5.74 12.53
N LEU A 52 -8.02 -5.30 13.78
CA LEU A 52 -9.08 -4.35 14.12
C LEU A 52 -8.90 -3.00 13.41
N ILE A 53 -7.68 -2.47 13.39
CA ILE A 53 -7.39 -1.19 12.70
C ILE A 53 -7.58 -1.34 11.20
N SER A 54 -7.05 -2.42 10.59
CA SER A 54 -7.20 -2.70 9.16
C SER A 54 -8.67 -2.85 8.77
N GLY A 55 -9.44 -3.61 9.55
CA GLY A 55 -10.88 -3.80 9.34
C GLY A 55 -11.67 -2.50 9.46
N ALA A 56 -11.36 -1.66 10.45
CA ALA A 56 -11.99 -0.35 10.61
C ALA A 56 -11.71 0.58 9.40
N LEU A 57 -10.48 0.60 8.91
CA LEU A 57 -10.10 1.38 7.72
C LEU A 57 -10.76 0.86 6.44
N ALA A 58 -10.77 -0.46 6.23
CA ALA A 58 -11.44 -1.10 5.10
C ALA A 58 -12.96 -0.86 5.12
N GLY A 59 -13.58 -0.91 6.31
CA GLY A 59 -14.99 -0.58 6.51
C GLY A 59 -15.30 0.88 6.16
N MET A 60 -14.49 1.84 6.60
CA MET A 60 -14.67 3.25 6.24
C MET A 60 -14.56 3.51 4.74
N MET A 61 -13.68 2.79 4.05
CA MET A 61 -13.57 2.83 2.59
C MET A 61 -14.84 2.31 1.91
N ALA A 62 -15.38 1.17 2.35
CA ALA A 62 -16.60 0.59 1.79
C ALA A 62 -17.85 1.46 2.03
N LEU A 63 -17.96 2.07 3.22
CA LEU A 63 -19.06 2.99 3.56
C LEU A 63 -19.08 4.22 2.63
N ASN A 64 -17.90 4.69 2.19
CA ASN A 64 -17.81 5.83 1.31
C ASN A 64 -18.43 5.57 -0.06
N GLU A 65 -18.21 4.39 -0.62
CA GLU A 65 -18.74 3.99 -1.92
C GLU A 65 -20.27 3.82 -1.89
N VAL A 66 -20.78 3.15 -0.85
CA VAL A 66 -22.21 2.84 -0.71
C VAL A 66 -23.04 4.08 -0.40
N MET A 67 -22.61 4.90 0.56
CA MET A 67 -23.38 6.09 0.99
C MET A 67 -23.09 7.32 0.12
N GLY A 68 -21.93 7.37 -0.54
CA GLY A 68 -21.47 8.54 -1.30
C GLY A 68 -21.76 8.44 -2.80
N ALA A 69 -21.28 7.39 -3.46
CA ALA A 69 -21.28 7.31 -4.92
C ALA A 69 -22.49 6.56 -5.47
N ALA A 70 -22.70 5.32 -5.03
CA ALA A 70 -23.72 4.44 -5.60
C ALA A 70 -25.13 4.71 -5.04
N GLN A 71 -25.23 5.22 -3.79
CA GLN A 71 -26.47 5.36 -2.99
C GLN A 71 -27.36 4.10 -2.96
N ARG A 72 -26.81 2.95 -3.37
CA ARG A 72 -27.48 1.67 -3.56
C ARG A 72 -26.44 0.57 -3.32
N LEU A 73 -26.89 -0.53 -2.75
CA LEU A 73 -26.05 -1.73 -2.63
C LEU A 73 -25.97 -2.39 -4.00
N GLN A 74 -24.80 -2.29 -4.63
CA GLN A 74 -24.52 -2.90 -5.92
C GLN A 74 -23.75 -4.20 -5.70
N ASP A 75 -24.10 -5.25 -6.44
CA ASP A 75 -23.39 -6.52 -6.37
C ASP A 75 -21.90 -6.32 -6.70
N ASN A 76 -21.03 -6.93 -5.89
CA ASN A 76 -19.58 -6.92 -6.06
C ASN A 76 -18.91 -5.53 -6.03
N PHE A 77 -19.47 -4.55 -5.32
CA PHE A 77 -18.89 -3.21 -5.25
C PHE A 77 -17.47 -3.15 -4.65
N THR A 78 -17.06 -4.12 -3.82
CA THR A 78 -15.70 -4.19 -3.26
C THR A 78 -14.72 -5.02 -4.10
N ALA A 79 -15.19 -5.66 -5.18
CA ALA A 79 -14.37 -6.59 -5.94
C ALA A 79 -13.16 -5.88 -6.58
N GLY A 80 -11.97 -6.46 -6.38
CA GLY A 80 -10.71 -5.95 -6.94
C GLY A 80 -10.00 -4.87 -6.12
N TYR A 81 -10.69 -4.14 -5.24
CA TYR A 81 -10.06 -3.08 -4.43
C TYR A 81 -8.97 -3.60 -3.49
N GLY A 82 -9.14 -4.80 -2.93
CA GLY A 82 -8.11 -5.44 -2.10
C GLY A 82 -6.86 -5.83 -2.89
N PHE A 83 -7.02 -6.34 -4.11
CA PHE A 83 -5.92 -6.71 -5.00
C PHE A 83 -5.08 -5.49 -5.38
N VAL A 84 -5.74 -4.41 -5.78
CA VAL A 84 -5.08 -3.13 -6.08
C VAL A 84 -4.42 -2.55 -4.83
N GLY A 85 -5.07 -2.66 -3.66
CA GLY A 85 -4.53 -2.19 -2.38
C GLY A 85 -3.21 -2.87 -1.99
N ILE A 86 -3.09 -4.18 -2.18
CA ILE A 86 -1.83 -4.92 -1.94
C ILE A 86 -0.73 -4.37 -2.85
N ALA A 87 -1.04 -4.18 -4.12
CA ALA A 87 -0.07 -3.72 -5.09
C ALA A 87 0.42 -2.28 -4.83
N VAL A 88 -0.50 -1.39 -4.45
CA VAL A 88 -0.18 -0.01 -4.03
C VAL A 88 0.68 -0.01 -2.77
N ALA A 89 0.42 -0.90 -1.81
CA ALA A 89 1.23 -1.02 -0.60
C ALA A 89 2.67 -1.48 -0.89
N LEU A 90 2.84 -2.42 -1.82
CA LEU A 90 4.15 -2.90 -2.26
C LEU A 90 4.92 -1.80 -3.00
N MET A 91 4.30 -1.17 -4.00
CA MET A 91 4.90 -0.08 -4.76
C MET A 91 5.28 1.12 -3.87
N GLY A 92 4.46 1.40 -2.85
CA GLY A 92 4.71 2.45 -1.87
C GLY A 92 5.75 2.10 -0.80
N ARG A 93 6.33 0.88 -0.81
CA ARG A 93 7.32 0.39 0.18
C ARG A 93 6.86 0.53 1.64
N SER A 94 5.56 0.36 1.90
CA SER A 94 4.95 0.62 3.22
C SER A 94 5.18 2.04 3.77
N HIS A 95 5.62 2.99 2.92
CA HIS A 95 5.79 4.39 3.28
C HIS A 95 4.55 5.18 2.85
N PRO A 96 3.92 5.96 3.74
CA PRO A 96 2.62 6.58 3.46
C PRO A 96 2.67 7.55 2.27
N ILE A 97 3.78 8.28 2.10
CA ILE A 97 3.96 9.16 0.94
C ILE A 97 3.99 8.37 -0.37
N GLY A 98 4.65 7.21 -0.39
CA GLY A 98 4.70 6.33 -1.57
C GLY A 98 3.33 5.73 -1.88
N ILE A 99 2.59 5.33 -0.84
CA ILE A 99 1.22 4.80 -0.94
C ILE A 99 0.27 5.87 -1.52
N VAL A 100 0.40 7.14 -1.13
CA VAL A 100 -0.45 8.22 -1.66
C VAL A 100 -0.19 8.44 -3.15
N LEU A 101 1.08 8.50 -3.57
CA LEU A 101 1.39 8.68 -4.99
C LEU A 101 0.92 7.48 -5.83
N ALA A 102 1.15 6.26 -5.36
CA ALA A 102 0.69 5.05 -6.02
C ALA A 102 -0.85 4.97 -6.06
N SER A 103 -1.56 5.30 -4.98
CA SER A 103 -3.02 5.26 -4.97
C SER A 103 -3.65 6.27 -5.94
N VAL A 104 -3.04 7.44 -6.11
CA VAL A 104 -3.49 8.43 -7.12
C VAL A 104 -3.33 7.86 -8.53
N LEU A 105 -2.17 7.26 -8.86
CA LEU A 105 -1.95 6.64 -10.17
C LEU A 105 -3.00 5.55 -10.46
N PHE A 106 -3.20 4.63 -9.51
CA PHE A 106 -4.17 3.55 -9.68
C PHE A 106 -5.62 4.05 -9.71
N GLY A 107 -5.93 5.12 -8.98
CA GLY A 107 -7.24 5.79 -9.03
C GLY A 107 -7.52 6.41 -10.40
N ILE A 108 -6.53 7.08 -11.00
CA ILE A 108 -6.63 7.63 -12.36
C ILE A 108 -6.82 6.51 -13.39
N LEU A 109 -6.05 5.42 -13.28
CA LEU A 109 -6.18 4.27 -14.19
C LEU A 109 -7.55 3.60 -14.07
N TYR A 110 -8.08 3.48 -12.85
CA TYR A 110 -9.38 2.86 -12.61
C TYR A 110 -10.52 3.73 -13.12
N GLN A 111 -10.56 5.01 -12.75
CA GLN A 111 -11.62 5.92 -13.17
C GLN A 111 -11.53 6.24 -14.67
N GLY A 112 -10.32 6.54 -15.16
CA GLY A 112 -10.09 6.81 -16.58
C GLY A 112 -10.38 5.59 -17.45
N GLY A 113 -10.02 4.39 -16.99
CA GLY A 113 -10.38 3.16 -17.66
C GLY A 113 -11.89 2.91 -17.68
N ALA A 114 -12.60 3.22 -16.59
CA ALA A 114 -14.06 3.09 -16.54
C ALA A 114 -14.74 4.02 -17.55
N GLU A 115 -14.35 5.29 -17.62
CA GLU A 115 -14.85 6.26 -18.63
C GLU A 115 -14.57 5.79 -20.06
N LEU A 116 -13.37 5.26 -20.32
CA LEU A 116 -13.01 4.71 -21.64
C LEU A 116 -13.86 3.48 -22.01
N ALA A 117 -14.14 2.60 -21.05
CA ALA A 117 -14.99 1.44 -21.26
C ALA A 117 -16.45 1.85 -21.59
N PHE A 118 -16.92 2.98 -21.06
CA PHE A 118 -18.21 3.55 -21.44
C PHE A 118 -18.19 4.18 -22.84
N ALA A 119 -17.12 4.90 -23.19
CA ALA A 119 -17.01 5.60 -24.47
C ALA A 119 -16.69 4.67 -25.66
N MET A 120 -15.98 3.57 -25.41
CA MET A 120 -15.50 2.64 -26.45
C MET A 120 -15.90 1.20 -26.11
N PRO A 121 -16.85 0.58 -26.84
CA PRO A 121 -17.34 -0.78 -26.57
C PRO A 121 -16.25 -1.87 -26.69
N ALA A 122 -15.14 -1.58 -27.36
CA ALA A 122 -14.01 -2.49 -27.51
C ALA A 122 -13.16 -2.62 -26.23
N ILE A 123 -13.30 -1.70 -25.26
CA ILE A 123 -12.50 -1.68 -24.04
C ILE A 123 -13.34 -2.20 -22.89
N THR A 124 -13.01 -3.39 -22.39
CA THR A 124 -13.68 -3.99 -21.23
C THR A 124 -12.94 -3.69 -19.93
N ARG A 125 -13.65 -3.84 -18.80
CA ARG A 125 -13.08 -3.60 -17.46
C ARG A 125 -11.90 -4.54 -17.14
N ASP A 126 -11.92 -5.75 -17.67
CA ASP A 126 -10.82 -6.72 -17.54
C ASP A 126 -9.52 -6.22 -18.16
N MET A 127 -9.59 -5.45 -19.27
CA MET A 127 -8.39 -4.86 -19.88
C MET A 127 -7.71 -3.87 -18.93
N ILE A 128 -8.48 -3.11 -18.16
CA ILE A 128 -7.95 -2.17 -17.16
C ILE A 128 -7.20 -2.94 -16.07
N VAL A 129 -7.76 -4.06 -15.61
CA VAL A 129 -7.12 -4.93 -14.60
C VAL A 129 -5.82 -5.53 -15.13
N VAL A 130 -5.79 -5.95 -16.40
CA VAL A 130 -4.57 -6.43 -17.06
C VAL A 130 -3.51 -5.34 -17.14
N ILE A 131 -3.89 -4.12 -17.53
CA ILE A 131 -2.98 -2.97 -17.57
C ILE A 131 -2.44 -2.66 -16.17
N GLN A 132 -3.30 -2.65 -15.14
CA GLN A 132 -2.88 -2.49 -13.76
C GLN A 132 -1.89 -3.59 -13.35
N GLY A 133 -2.16 -4.86 -13.68
CA GLY A 133 -1.26 -5.98 -13.45
C GLY A 133 0.11 -5.79 -14.13
N LEU A 134 0.12 -5.31 -15.37
CA LEU A 134 1.34 -4.97 -16.10
C LEU A 134 2.13 -3.85 -15.41
N VAL A 135 1.46 -2.79 -14.96
CA VAL A 135 2.09 -1.70 -14.19
C VAL A 135 2.73 -2.24 -12.91
N ILE A 136 2.04 -3.13 -12.20
CA ILE A 136 2.56 -3.77 -10.98
C ILE A 136 3.79 -4.62 -11.30
N LEU A 137 3.70 -5.45 -12.33
CA LEU A 137 4.81 -6.30 -12.77
C LEU A 137 6.03 -5.46 -13.20
N SER A 138 5.81 -4.43 -14.00
CA SER A 138 6.87 -3.51 -14.43
C SER A 138 7.49 -2.76 -13.26
N ALA A 139 6.68 -2.25 -12.34
CA ALA A 139 7.18 -1.54 -11.16
C ALA A 139 7.97 -2.46 -10.21
N GLY A 140 7.45 -3.66 -9.94
CA GLY A 140 8.15 -4.66 -9.13
C GLY A 140 9.44 -5.15 -9.78
N ALA A 141 9.42 -5.38 -11.10
CA ALA A 141 10.62 -5.76 -11.85
C ALA A 141 11.69 -4.66 -11.83
N LEU A 142 11.29 -3.40 -12.00
CA LEU A 142 12.21 -2.25 -11.90
C LEU A 142 12.83 -2.16 -10.50
N GLU A 143 12.06 -2.37 -9.43
CA GLU A 143 12.62 -2.38 -8.06
C GLU A 143 13.72 -3.44 -7.90
N HIS A 144 13.48 -4.68 -8.36
CA HIS A 144 14.48 -5.75 -8.29
C HIS A 144 15.67 -5.54 -9.24
N MET A 145 15.46 -4.90 -10.40
CA MET A 145 16.51 -4.67 -11.40
C MET A 145 17.39 -3.45 -11.07
N PHE A 146 16.84 -2.41 -10.45
CA PHE A 146 17.60 -1.22 -10.04
C PHE A 146 18.37 -1.40 -8.73
N ARG A 147 17.92 -2.26 -7.81
CA ARG A 147 18.61 -2.50 -6.53
C ARG A 147 20.09 -2.91 -6.69
N PRO A 148 20.45 -3.93 -7.50
CA PRO A 148 21.85 -4.31 -7.67
C PRO A 148 22.66 -3.26 -8.44
N THR A 149 22.03 -2.55 -9.37
CA THR A 149 22.69 -1.52 -10.19
C THR A 149 23.00 -0.27 -9.38
N LEU A 150 22.07 0.18 -8.53
CA LEU A 150 22.26 1.33 -7.64
C LEU A 150 23.30 1.04 -6.55
N ILE A 151 23.31 -0.18 -6.00
CA ILE A 151 24.35 -0.58 -5.03
C ILE A 151 25.73 -0.57 -5.70
N LYS A 152 25.87 -1.07 -6.92
CA LYS A 152 27.16 -1.01 -7.64
C LYS A 152 27.63 0.41 -7.94
N ILE A 153 26.71 1.34 -8.23
CA ILE A 153 27.04 2.75 -8.50
C ILE A 153 27.40 3.50 -7.22
N PHE A 154 26.75 3.21 -6.09
CA PHE A 154 27.01 3.89 -4.80
C PHE A 154 28.11 3.23 -3.95
N ALA A 155 28.31 1.91 -4.05
CA ALA A 155 29.38 1.18 -3.36
C ALA A 155 30.79 1.47 -3.94
N GLY A 156 30.87 2.23 -5.04
CA GLY A 156 32.13 2.84 -5.50
C GLY A 156 32.61 4.00 -4.61
N ARG A 157 31.97 4.26 -3.46
CA ARG A 157 32.24 5.42 -2.60
C ARG A 157 32.28 5.12 -1.10
N ASP A 158 32.54 3.87 -0.71
CA ASP A 158 32.89 3.54 0.68
C ASP A 158 34.43 3.52 0.82
N PRO A 159 35.03 4.31 1.73
CA PRO A 159 36.45 4.22 2.02
C PRO A 159 36.75 2.85 2.66
N GLU A 160 37.81 2.23 2.18
CA GLU A 160 38.41 1.00 2.71
C GLU A 160 38.53 1.05 4.24
N PRO A 161 38.05 0.03 5.00
CA PRO A 161 38.24 0.02 6.44
C PRO A 161 39.74 -0.12 6.75
N ALA A 162 40.28 0.88 7.45
CA ALA A 162 41.68 0.93 7.87
C ALA A 162 42.07 -0.33 8.67
N PRO A 163 43.28 -0.88 8.46
CA PRO A 163 43.73 -2.07 9.17
C PRO A 163 43.81 -1.79 10.68
N ALA A 164 43.21 -2.68 11.47
CA ALA A 164 43.34 -2.70 12.91
C ALA A 164 44.75 -3.20 13.26
N GLU A 165 45.63 -2.28 13.66
CA GLU A 165 46.79 -2.55 14.53
C GLU A 165 46.35 -2.55 15.99
#